data_AF-A0A956S915-F1
#
_entry.id   AF-A0A956S915-F1
#
_cell.length_a   1.000
_cell.length_b   1.000
_cell.length_c   1.000
_cell.angle_alpha   90.00
_cell.angle_beta   90.00
_cell.angle_gamma   90.00
#
_symmetry.space_group_name_H-M   'P 1'
#
loop_
_entity.id
_entity.type
_entity.pdbx_description
1 polymer ?
#
loop_
_entity_poly.entity_id
_entity_poly.type
_entity_poly.pdbx_seq_one_letter_code
_entity_poly.pdbx_strand_id
1 'polypeptide(L)'
;MTSRSVAALAVFIALVAALGFAFAPVPNVELVGLASFVAGFVLGGLRGAVAAGGGMALYSGLNPYGLAMPPVYVAQIAGMAVFALAGARAGAAVASRSPGPASLLAGAMGLALTLLYDLLTNLGTVVVMGAWNDPVPVIVGGIVFG
;
A
#
# COMPACT_ATOMS: atom_id res chain seq x y z
N MET A 1 -12.89 5.85 -21.44
CA MET A 1 -13.23 5.92 -20.01
C MET A 1 -14.49 6.75 -19.86
N THR A 2 -15.43 6.36 -19.01
CA THR A 2 -16.65 7.13 -18.74
C THR A 2 -16.42 8.13 -17.60
N SER A 3 -17.23 9.19 -17.50
CA SER A 3 -17.11 10.17 -16.40
C SER A 3 -17.21 9.52 -15.02
N ARG A 4 -18.09 8.50 -14.88
CA ARG A 4 -18.21 7.70 -13.65
C ARG A 4 -16.91 6.96 -13.31
N SER A 5 -16.21 6.42 -14.29
CA SER A 5 -14.94 5.69 -14.05
C SER A 5 -13.81 6.63 -13.63
N VAL A 6 -13.77 7.84 -14.17
CA VAL A 6 -12.80 8.88 -13.76
C VAL A 6 -13.09 9.35 -12.34
N ALA A 7 -14.36 9.61 -12.02
CA ALA A 7 -14.76 10.02 -10.68
C ALA A 7 -14.39 8.96 -9.63
N ALA A 8 -14.65 7.68 -9.91
CA ALA A 8 -14.27 6.59 -9.01
C ALA A 8 -12.75 6.50 -8.82
N LEU A 9 -11.97 6.67 -9.88
CA LEU A 9 -10.51 6.71 -9.80
C LEU A 9 -10.03 7.86 -8.89
N ALA A 10 -10.56 9.07 -9.10
CA ALA A 10 -10.20 10.24 -8.31
C ALA A 10 -10.57 10.10 -6.83
N VAL A 11 -11.74 9.52 -6.53
CA VAL A 11 -12.16 9.23 -5.15
C VAL A 11 -11.19 8.28 -4.46
N PHE A 12 -10.76 7.21 -5.14
CA PHE A 12 -9.80 6.28 -4.54
C PHE A 12 -8.40 6.89 -4.36
N ILE A 13 -7.94 7.72 -5.31
CA ILE A 13 -6.69 8.48 -5.16
C ILE A 13 -6.75 9.37 -3.92
N ALA A 14 -7.83 10.15 -3.78
CA ALA A 14 -8.04 11.04 -2.65
C ALA A 14 -8.17 10.28 -1.33
N LEU A 15 -8.88 9.14 -1.32
CA LEU A 15 -9.04 8.30 -0.14
C LEU A 15 -7.70 7.76 0.37
N VAL A 16 -6.89 7.20 -0.53
CA VAL A 16 -5.56 6.66 -0.18
C VAL A 16 -4.67 7.76 0.37
N ALA A 17 -4.61 8.93 -0.28
CA ALA A 17 -3.82 10.05 0.19
C ALA A 17 -4.33 10.59 1.55
N ALA A 18 -5.63 10.80 1.69
CA ALA A 18 -6.24 11.31 2.91
C ALA A 18 -6.03 10.37 4.11
N LEU A 19 -6.14 9.06 3.91
CA LEU A 19 -5.84 8.08 4.96
C LEU A 19 -4.37 8.11 5.35
N GLY A 20 -3.46 8.26 4.39
CA GLY A 20 -2.04 8.45 4.67
C GLY A 20 -1.81 9.66 5.57
N PHE A 21 -2.35 10.83 5.21
CA PHE A 21 -2.21 12.02 6.05
C PHE A 21 -2.88 11.91 7.42
N ALA A 22 -4.09 11.34 7.48
CA ALA A 22 -4.85 11.24 8.71
C ALA A 22 -4.24 10.27 9.73
N PHE A 23 -3.61 9.18 9.25
CA PHE A 23 -3.05 8.13 10.09
C PHE A 23 -1.52 8.17 10.20
N ALA A 24 -0.84 9.11 9.56
CA ALA A 24 0.59 9.32 9.74
C ALA A 24 1.07 9.41 11.22
N PRO A 25 0.31 9.99 12.18
CA PRO A 25 0.72 10.00 13.59
C PRO A 25 0.31 8.75 14.37
N VAL A 26 -0.41 7.81 13.76
CA VAL A 26 -0.95 6.61 14.42
C VAL A 26 -0.13 5.41 13.96
N PRO A 27 0.85 4.94 14.76
CA PRO A 27 1.69 3.82 14.37
C PRO A 27 0.89 2.51 14.28
N ASN A 28 1.34 1.55 13.48
CA ASN A 28 0.74 0.22 13.33
C ASN A 28 -0.72 0.18 12.81
N VAL A 29 -1.22 1.26 12.17
CA VAL A 29 -2.58 1.29 11.59
C VAL A 29 -2.52 1.42 10.07
N GLU A 30 -2.64 0.28 9.39
CA GLU A 30 -2.39 0.16 7.94
C GLU A 30 -3.64 0.36 7.07
N LEU A 31 -4.29 1.53 7.16
CA LEU A 31 -5.48 1.84 6.35
C LEU A 31 -5.17 2.20 4.90
N VAL A 32 -3.95 2.65 4.61
CA VAL A 32 -3.48 2.97 3.26
C VAL A 32 -3.38 1.71 2.40
N GLY A 33 -2.76 0.65 2.92
CA GLY A 33 -2.75 -0.67 2.30
C GLY A 33 -4.16 -1.22 2.09
N LEU A 34 -5.04 -1.15 3.09
CA LEU A 34 -6.43 -1.61 2.98
C LEU A 34 -7.20 -0.86 1.87
N ALA A 35 -7.13 0.47 1.85
CA ALA A 35 -7.80 1.28 0.84
C ALA A 35 -7.27 0.99 -0.57
N SER A 36 -5.96 0.77 -0.70
CA SER A 36 -5.31 0.37 -1.96
C SER A 36 -5.79 -1.00 -2.43
N PHE A 37 -5.92 -1.97 -1.53
CA PHE A 37 -6.48 -3.29 -1.82
C PHE A 37 -7.93 -3.18 -2.30
N VAL A 38 -8.76 -2.40 -1.60
CA VAL A 38 -10.17 -2.18 -1.98
C VAL A 38 -10.26 -1.45 -3.33
N ALA A 39 -9.37 -0.50 -3.62
CA ALA A 39 -9.31 0.16 -4.93
C ALA A 39 -9.09 -0.86 -6.05
N GLY A 40 -8.19 -1.82 -5.84
CA GLY A 40 -8.00 -2.97 -6.72
C GLY A 40 -9.22 -3.86 -6.87
N PHE A 41 -9.83 -4.21 -5.74
CA PHE A 41 -11.03 -5.06 -5.70
C PHE A 41 -12.21 -4.44 -6.46
N VAL A 42 -12.41 -3.13 -6.34
CA VAL A 42 -13.55 -2.41 -6.92
C VAL A 42 -13.29 -1.95 -8.36
N LEU A 43 -12.10 -1.41 -8.64
CA LEU A 43 -11.77 -0.82 -9.95
C LEU A 43 -11.11 -1.80 -10.92
N GLY A 44 -10.67 -2.96 -10.41
CA GLY A 44 -9.86 -3.94 -11.14
C GLY A 44 -8.37 -3.60 -11.14
N GLY A 45 -7.56 -4.47 -11.75
CA GLY A 45 -6.09 -4.45 -11.63
C GLY A 45 -5.43 -3.12 -11.98
N LEU A 46 -5.43 -2.72 -13.26
CA LEU A 46 -4.69 -1.54 -13.70
C LEU A 46 -5.25 -0.23 -13.11
N ARG A 47 -6.58 -0.08 -13.06
CA ARG A 47 -7.21 1.14 -12.53
C ARG A 47 -7.00 1.27 -11.03
N GLY A 48 -7.13 0.16 -10.29
CA GLY A 48 -6.83 0.14 -8.87
C GLY A 48 -5.35 0.45 -8.60
N ALA A 49 -4.43 -0.12 -9.38
CA ALA A 49 -3.00 0.15 -9.25
C ALA A 49 -2.66 1.63 -9.50
N VAL A 50 -3.26 2.24 -10.53
CA VAL A 50 -3.12 3.69 -10.79
C VAL A 50 -3.70 4.52 -9.64
N ALA A 51 -4.86 4.13 -9.09
CA ALA A 51 -5.47 4.85 -7.99
C ALA A 51 -4.62 4.77 -6.70
N ALA A 52 -4.22 3.57 -6.32
CA ALA A 52 -3.40 3.31 -5.14
C ALA A 52 -2.02 3.96 -5.26
N GLY A 53 -1.33 3.75 -6.38
CA GLY A 53 -0.04 4.37 -6.64
C GLY A 53 -0.12 5.89 -6.70
N GLY A 54 -1.16 6.45 -7.33
CA GLY A 54 -1.39 7.90 -7.38
C GLY A 54 -1.68 8.51 -6.01
N GLY A 55 -2.50 7.85 -5.19
CA GLY A 55 -2.76 8.29 -3.81
C GLY A 55 -1.50 8.24 -2.95
N MET A 56 -0.72 7.16 -3.08
CA MET A 56 0.57 7.05 -2.38
C MET A 56 1.58 8.09 -2.86
N ALA A 57 1.65 8.36 -4.16
CA ALA A 57 2.52 9.38 -4.72
C ALA A 57 2.23 10.78 -4.15
N LEU A 58 0.95 11.10 -3.95
CA LEU A 58 0.53 12.34 -3.29
C LEU A 58 0.90 12.34 -1.81
N TYR A 59 0.59 11.27 -1.08
CA TYR A 59 0.90 11.16 0.34
C TYR A 59 2.41 11.24 0.60
N SER A 60 3.21 10.38 -0.02
CA SER A 60 4.67 10.33 0.12
C SER A 60 5.36 11.58 -0.42
N GLY A 61 4.74 12.23 -1.41
CA GLY A 61 5.27 13.40 -2.11
C GLY A 61 5.05 14.70 -1.36
N LEU A 62 3.89 14.81 -0.71
CA LEU A 62 3.41 16.02 -0.04
C LEU A 62 3.30 15.82 1.48
N ASN A 63 4.01 14.83 2.03
CA ASN A 63 3.98 14.53 3.45
C ASN A 63 4.46 15.74 4.27
N PRO A 64 3.72 16.21 5.29
CA PRO A 64 4.16 17.32 6.14
C PRO A 64 5.46 17.03 6.91
N TYR A 65 5.81 15.75 7.09
CA TYR A 65 7.09 15.34 7.69
C TYR A 65 8.26 15.35 6.70
N GLY A 66 8.00 15.66 5.42
CA GLY A 66 8.99 15.76 4.36
C GLY A 66 8.78 14.75 3.23
N LEU A 67 9.25 15.09 2.04
CA LEU A 67 9.23 14.22 0.87
C LEU A 67 10.04 12.94 1.14
N ALA A 68 9.43 11.78 0.87
CA ALA A 68 10.15 10.52 0.93
C ALA A 68 11.33 10.50 -0.06
N MET A 69 12.48 9.99 0.37
CA MET A 69 13.65 9.90 -0.50
C MET A 69 13.37 9.01 -1.74
N PRO A 70 13.99 9.29 -2.91
CA PRO A 70 13.58 8.68 -4.16
C PRO A 70 13.46 7.14 -4.16
N PRO A 71 14.40 6.36 -3.58
CA PRO A 71 14.25 4.90 -3.53
C PRO A 71 13.04 4.46 -2.70
N VAL A 72 12.82 5.08 -1.54
CA VAL A 72 11.68 4.79 -0.65
C VAL A 72 10.38 5.23 -1.30
N TYR A 73 10.34 6.40 -1.94
CA TYR A 73 9.19 6.94 -2.67
C TYR A 73 8.70 5.98 -3.75
N VAL A 74 9.63 5.46 -4.57
CA VAL A 74 9.30 4.48 -5.62
C VAL A 74 8.83 3.16 -5.01
N ALA A 75 9.49 2.68 -3.95
CA ALA A 75 9.09 1.45 -3.26
C ALA A 75 7.68 1.55 -2.68
N GLN A 76 7.34 2.69 -2.08
CA GLN A 76 6.03 2.98 -1.52
C GLN A 76 4.92 2.94 -2.59
N ILE A 77 5.12 3.65 -3.71
CA ILE A 77 4.17 3.66 -4.84
C ILE A 77 3.99 2.25 -5.42
N ALA A 78 5.11 1.55 -5.66
CA ALA A 78 5.08 0.20 -6.20
C ALA A 78 4.36 -0.78 -5.26
N GLY A 79 4.64 -0.70 -3.96
CA GLY A 79 3.99 -1.52 -2.94
C GLY A 79 2.49 -1.31 -2.90
N MET A 80 2.01 -0.06 -2.93
CA MET A 80 0.57 0.22 -2.95
C MET A 80 -0.11 -0.25 -4.25
N ALA A 81 0.59 -0.19 -5.39
CA ALA A 81 0.11 -0.82 -6.61
C ALA A 81 -0.01 -2.35 -6.47
N VAL A 82 0.92 -3.01 -5.78
CA VAL A 82 0.85 -4.46 -5.50
C VAL A 82 -0.36 -4.80 -4.62
N PHE A 83 -0.66 -4.02 -3.58
CA PHE A 83 -1.88 -4.17 -2.78
C PHE A 83 -3.14 -4.16 -3.66
N ALA A 84 -3.25 -3.19 -4.57
CA ALA A 84 -4.37 -3.10 -5.49
C ALA A 84 -4.42 -4.31 -6.45
N LEU A 85 -3.28 -4.74 -7.00
CA LEU A 85 -3.23 -5.92 -7.87
C LEU A 85 -3.63 -7.21 -7.15
N ALA A 86 -3.32 -7.32 -5.86
CA ALA A 86 -3.76 -8.42 -5.02
C ALA A 86 -5.28 -8.35 -4.77
N GLY A 87 -5.80 -7.17 -4.42
CA GLY A 87 -7.24 -6.97 -4.23
C GLY A 87 -8.08 -7.27 -5.47
N ALA A 88 -7.59 -6.89 -6.65
CA ALA A 88 -8.22 -7.20 -7.92
C ALA A 88 -8.33 -8.72 -8.19
N ARG A 89 -7.37 -9.51 -7.69
CA ARG A 89 -7.36 -10.97 -7.83
C ARG A 89 -8.10 -11.69 -6.69
N ALA A 90 -8.25 -11.03 -5.54
CA ALA A 90 -8.90 -11.59 -4.36
C ALA A 90 -10.40 -11.85 -4.57
N GLY A 91 -11.06 -11.11 -5.47
CA GLY A 91 -12.51 -11.13 -5.70
C GLY A 91 -13.15 -12.51 -5.70
N ALA A 92 -12.70 -13.40 -6.59
CA ALA A 92 -13.28 -14.74 -6.69
C ALA A 92 -12.89 -15.66 -5.52
N ALA A 93 -11.68 -15.50 -4.99
CA ALA A 93 -11.17 -16.35 -3.91
C ALA A 93 -11.85 -16.05 -2.57
N VAL A 94 -12.11 -14.78 -2.26
CA VAL A 94 -12.75 -14.38 -1.00
C VAL A 94 -14.27 -14.56 -1.08
N ALA A 95 -14.91 -14.17 -2.19
CA ALA A 95 -16.38 -14.18 -2.32
C ALA A 95 -17.00 -15.59 -2.40
N SER A 96 -16.23 -16.61 -2.77
CA SER A 96 -16.69 -18.01 -2.88
C SER A 96 -16.65 -18.79 -1.56
N ARG A 97 -16.17 -18.16 -0.48
CA ARG A 97 -15.95 -18.79 0.83
C ARG A 97 -17.00 -18.34 1.84
N SER A 98 -17.26 -19.18 2.84
CA SER A 98 -18.05 -18.78 4.01
C SER A 98 -17.29 -17.74 4.86
N PRO A 99 -17.97 -16.96 5.71
CA PRO A 99 -17.37 -15.79 6.37
C PRO A 99 -16.08 -16.05 7.15
N GLY A 100 -15.99 -17.17 7.90
CA GLY A 100 -14.79 -17.49 8.69
C GLY A 100 -13.53 -17.70 7.84
N PRO A 101 -13.54 -18.68 6.91
CA PRO A 101 -12.44 -18.90 5.97
C PRO A 101 -12.13 -17.69 5.06
N ALA A 102 -13.15 -16.93 4.67
CA ALA A 102 -12.97 -15.69 3.90
C ALA A 102 -12.16 -14.65 4.69
N SER A 103 -12.50 -14.44 5.97
CA SER A 103 -11.78 -13.53 6.85
C SER A 103 -10.35 -13.99 7.13
N LEU A 104 -10.12 -15.30 7.33
CA LEU A 104 -8.77 -15.85 7.51
C LEU A 104 -7.90 -15.65 6.26
N LEU A 105 -8.46 -15.89 5.06
CA LEU A 105 -7.75 -15.66 3.81
C LEU A 105 -7.44 -14.18 3.62
N ALA A 106 -8.40 -13.29 3.85
CA ALA A 106 -8.19 -11.85 3.76
C ALA A 106 -7.13 -11.35 4.76
N GLY A 107 -7.15 -11.85 6.00
CA GLY A 107 -6.14 -11.54 7.01
C GLY A 107 -4.74 -12.03 6.62
N ALA A 108 -4.63 -13.26 6.10
CA ALA A 108 -3.36 -13.80 5.62
C ALA A 108 -2.81 -13.02 4.41
N MET A 109 -3.69 -12.61 3.49
CA MET A 109 -3.31 -11.75 2.37
C MET A 109 -2.83 -10.37 2.86
N GLY A 110 -3.55 -9.76 3.81
CA GLY A 110 -3.15 -8.50 4.43
C GLY A 110 -1.77 -8.59 5.06
N LEU A 111 -1.54 -9.60 5.91
CA LEU A 111 -0.25 -9.84 6.56
C LEU A 111 0.88 -10.00 5.54
N ALA A 112 0.69 -10.84 4.51
CA ALA A 112 1.71 -11.09 3.50
C ALA A 112 2.04 -9.82 2.68
N LEU A 113 1.02 -9.01 2.36
CA LEU A 113 1.20 -7.77 1.62
C LEU A 113 1.91 -6.71 2.47
N THR A 114 1.58 -6.59 3.76
CA THR A 114 2.26 -5.68 4.68
C THR A 114 3.74 -6.06 4.82
N LEU A 115 4.04 -7.34 5.07
CA LEU A 115 5.44 -7.80 5.15
C LEU A 115 6.23 -7.55 3.87
N LEU A 116 5.60 -7.73 2.70
CA LEU A 116 6.22 -7.40 1.42
C LEU A 116 6.47 -5.90 1.28
N TYR A 117 5.51 -5.06 1.67
CA TYR A 117 5.64 -3.62 1.61
C TYR A 117 6.76 -3.13 2.54
N ASP A 118 6.81 -3.61 3.78
CA ASP A 118 7.86 -3.26 4.74
C ASP A 118 9.24 -3.68 4.21
N LEU A 119 9.34 -4.87 3.61
CA LEU A 119 10.60 -5.30 3.00
C LEU A 119 11.01 -4.34 1.88
N LEU A 120 10.10 -3.97 0.98
CA LEU A 120 10.39 -3.08 -0.15
C LEU A 120 10.81 -1.68 0.31
N THR A 121 10.09 -1.09 1.27
CA THR A 121 10.38 0.25 1.77
C THR A 121 11.67 0.27 2.57
N ASN A 122 11.94 -0.77 3.39
CA ASN A 122 13.19 -0.87 4.13
C ASN A 122 14.39 -1.15 3.23
N LEU A 123 14.23 -1.89 2.13
CA LEU A 123 15.28 -1.99 1.10
C LEU A 123 15.56 -0.62 0.45
N GLY A 124 14.52 0.18 0.20
CA GLY A 124 14.68 1.59 -0.20
C GLY A 124 15.48 2.40 0.82
N THR A 125 15.24 2.19 2.11
CA THR A 125 15.98 2.83 3.20
C THR A 125 17.44 2.36 3.26
N VAL A 126 17.71 1.07 3.06
CA VAL A 126 19.08 0.53 2.97
C VAL A 126 19.86 1.21 1.84
N VAL A 127 19.23 1.41 0.67
CA VAL A 127 19.83 2.14 -0.45
C VAL A 127 20.18 3.56 -0.05
N VAL A 128 19.23 4.26 0.60
CA VAL A 128 19.41 5.65 1.06
C VAL A 128 20.54 5.78 2.09
N MET A 129 20.60 4.86 3.05
CA MET A 129 21.60 4.89 4.13
C MET A 129 22.95 4.30 3.73
N GLY A 130 23.05 3.65 2.56
CA GLY A 130 24.24 2.91 2.15
C GLY A 130 24.55 1.70 3.02
N ALA A 131 23.55 1.14 3.71
CA ALA A 131 23.69 0.12 4.74
C ALA A 131 23.86 -1.32 4.18
N TRP A 132 24.48 -1.47 3.00
CA TRP A 132 24.58 -2.75 2.29
C TRP A 132 25.37 -3.83 3.03
N ASN A 133 26.34 -3.41 3.84
CA ASN A 133 27.21 -4.33 4.57
C ASN A 133 26.52 -4.89 5.83
N ASP A 134 25.51 -4.20 6.35
CA ASP A 134 24.71 -4.64 7.50
C ASP A 134 23.26 -4.11 7.40
N PRO A 135 22.43 -4.68 6.50
CA PRO A 135 21.08 -4.18 6.26
C PRO A 135 20.05 -4.70 7.29
N VAL A 136 20.42 -5.71 8.09
CA VAL A 136 19.51 -6.42 8.99
C VAL A 136 18.88 -5.49 10.04
N PRO A 137 19.63 -4.59 10.72
CA PRO A 137 19.04 -3.67 11.68
C PRO A 137 18.00 -2.73 11.06
N VAL A 138 18.24 -2.28 9.83
CA VAL A 138 17.32 -1.39 9.09
C VAL A 138 16.03 -2.15 8.75
N ILE A 139 16.15 -3.37 8.22
CA ILE A 139 15.00 -4.18 7.81
C ILE A 139 14.17 -4.62 9.02
N VAL A 140 14.81 -5.14 10.08
CA VAL A 140 14.09 -5.62 11.27
C VAL A 140 13.48 -4.45 12.03
N GLY A 141 14.21 -3.34 12.17
CA GLY A 141 13.69 -2.14 12.84
C GLY A 141 12.45 -1.59 12.17
N GLY A 142 12.43 -1.55 10.83
CA GLY A 142 11.27 -1.06 10.09
C GLY A 142 10.04 -1.98 10.12
N ILE A 143 10.21 -3.31 10.29
CA ILE A 143 9.07 -4.24 10.43
C ILE A 143 8.45 -4.16 11.84
N VAL A 144 9.26 -3.91 12.88
CA VAL A 144 8.79 -3.89 14.26
C VAL A 144 8.17 -2.54 14.67
N PHE A 145 8.62 -1.44 14.06
CA PHE A 145 8.20 -0.08 14.41
C PHE A 145 7.52 0.67 13.25
N GLY A 146 7.16 -0.04 12.18
CA GLY A 146 6.45 0.48 11.00
C GLY A 146 5.01 0.87 11.25
#